data_AF-A0A1Q3BJC0-F1
#
_entry.id   AF-A0A1Q3BJC0-F1
#
_cell.length_a   1.000
_cell.length_b   1.000
_cell.length_c   1.000
_cell.angle_alpha   90.00
_cell.angle_beta   90.00
_cell.angle_gamma   90.00
#
_symmetry.space_group_name_H-M   'P 1'
#
loop_
_entity.id
_entity.type
_entity.pdbx_description
1 polymer ?
#
loop_
_entity_poly.entity_id
_entity_poly.type
_entity_poly.pdbx_seq_one_letter_code
_entity_poly.pdbx_strand_id
1 'polypeptide(L)'
;MVTIELLTGSNFKKWKEDIEFAMEMTDVDLSLVTDKPGELTVTSTDDEKLVHAAWMKSNRICLLSMRRSILDHLKSGLPTDCTAKELMTAISERYRVSSNANIGSLLQVLFNMKYDGNGGVRDYIIRMVDYQTKLKALKVDLSDT
;
A
#
# COMPACT_ATOMS: atom_id res chain seq x y z
N MET A 1 -6.95 -16.01 14.39
CA MET A 1 -5.63 -15.53 13.97
C MET A 1 -5.85 -14.72 12.70
N VAL A 2 -5.43 -13.45 12.67
CA VAL A 2 -5.51 -12.63 11.46
C VAL A 2 -4.47 -13.12 10.47
N THR A 3 -4.88 -13.40 9.24
CA THR A 3 -3.95 -13.78 8.17
C THR A 3 -3.61 -12.52 7.38
N ILE A 4 -2.32 -12.16 7.36
CA ILE A 4 -1.82 -11.09 6.50
C ILE A 4 -1.48 -11.73 5.15
N GLU A 5 -2.15 -11.27 4.09
CA GLU A 5 -1.82 -11.71 2.73
C GLU A 5 -0.40 -11.28 2.33
N LEU A 6 0.23 -11.98 1.38
CA LEU A 6 1.46 -11.50 0.79
C LEU A 6 1.17 -10.32 -0.13
N LEU A 7 1.94 -9.25 -0.03
CA LEU A 7 1.90 -8.14 -0.96
C LEU A 7 2.44 -8.60 -2.32
N THR A 8 1.54 -8.72 -3.31
CA THR A 8 1.84 -9.18 -4.67
C THR A 8 1.95 -8.04 -5.69
N GLY A 9 1.53 -6.84 -5.29
CA GLY A 9 1.62 -5.61 -6.06
C GLY A 9 0.26 -5.01 -6.44
N SER A 10 -0.77 -5.85 -6.61
CA SER A 10 -2.15 -5.41 -6.89
C SER A 10 -3.02 -5.31 -5.64
N ASN A 11 -2.64 -5.99 -4.55
CA ASN A 11 -3.43 -6.09 -3.33
C ASN A 11 -3.01 -5.10 -2.22
N PHE A 12 -2.27 -4.03 -2.54
CA PHE A 12 -1.73 -3.11 -1.54
C PHE A 12 -2.78 -2.62 -0.52
N LYS A 13 -3.98 -2.24 -0.99
CA LYS A 13 -5.06 -1.76 -0.10
C LYS A 13 -5.44 -2.82 0.94
N LYS A 14 -5.66 -4.06 0.49
CA LYS A 14 -6.04 -5.19 1.35
C LYS A 14 -4.90 -5.56 2.29
N TRP A 15 -3.68 -5.64 1.76
CA TRP A 15 -2.47 -5.90 2.55
C TRP A 15 -2.28 -4.89 3.68
N LYS A 16 -2.48 -3.60 3.38
CA LYS A 16 -2.38 -2.54 4.38
C LYS A 16 -3.44 -2.69 5.47
N GLU A 17 -4.70 -2.91 5.10
CA GLU A 17 -5.80 -3.15 6.04
C GLU A 17 -5.51 -4.37 6.95
N ASP A 18 -4.98 -5.46 6.39
CA ASP A 18 -4.64 -6.66 7.18
C ASP A 18 -3.49 -6.41 8.16
N ILE A 19 -2.48 -5.60 7.77
CA ILE A 19 -1.39 -5.20 8.66
C ILE A 19 -1.93 -4.34 9.81
N GLU A 20 -2.69 -3.27 9.50
CA GLU A 20 -3.23 -2.35 10.50
C GLU A 20 -4.11 -3.10 11.50
N PHE A 21 -5.03 -3.93 11.01
CA PHE A 21 -5.90 -4.74 11.86
C PHE A 21 -5.13 -5.75 12.72
N ALA A 22 -4.10 -6.41 12.18
CA ALA A 22 -3.30 -7.36 12.95
C ALA A 22 -2.48 -6.69 14.07
N MET A 23 -1.92 -5.50 13.82
CA MET A 23 -1.16 -4.77 14.84
C MET A 23 -2.06 -4.24 15.96
N GLU A 24 -3.24 -3.72 15.61
CA GLU A 24 -4.22 -3.23 16.58
C GLU A 24 -4.74 -4.37 17.47
N MET A 25 -5.08 -5.52 16.87
CA MET A 25 -5.51 -6.72 17.60
C MET A 25 -4.48 -7.28 18.59
N THR A 26 -3.23 -6.81 18.53
CA THR A 26 -2.14 -7.26 19.40
C THR A 26 -1.54 -6.13 20.23
N ASP A 27 -2.17 -4.95 20.26
CA ASP A 27 -1.74 -3.75 21.00
C ASP A 27 -0.29 -3.32 20.68
N VAL A 28 0.11 -3.43 19.41
CA VAL A 28 1.45 -3.09 18.92
C VAL A 28 1.42 -2.14 17.73
N ASP A 29 0.33 -1.41 17.52
CA ASP A 29 0.14 -0.41 16.46
C ASP A 29 0.71 0.97 16.79
N LEU A 30 1.14 1.21 18.04
CA LEU A 30 1.63 2.51 18.52
C LEU A 30 2.61 3.21 17.58
N SER A 31 3.58 2.48 17.03
CA SER A 31 4.59 3.00 16.09
C SER A 31 4.07 3.30 14.67
N LEU A 32 2.88 2.84 14.32
CA LEU A 32 2.19 3.17 13.07
C LEU A 32 1.41 4.47 13.20
N VAL A 33 0.86 4.75 14.39
CA VAL A 33 -0.06 5.88 14.64
C VAL A 33 0.62 7.09 15.28
N THR A 34 1.67 6.89 16.08
CA THR A 34 2.42 7.97 16.75
C THR A 34 3.81 8.19 16.15
N ASP A 35 4.34 9.39 16.31
CA ASP A 35 5.72 9.69 15.93
C ASP A 35 6.72 9.06 16.91
N LYS A 36 7.97 8.89 16.45
CA LYS A 36 9.03 8.35 17.30
C LYS A 36 9.19 9.22 18.55
N PRO A 37 9.13 8.64 19.76
CA PRO A 37 9.38 9.38 20.98
C PRO A 37 10.80 9.94 20.99
N GLY A 38 11.00 11.04 21.71
CA GLY A 38 12.33 11.61 21.92
C GLY A 38 13.27 10.61 22.59
N GLU A 39 14.57 10.79 22.38
CA GLU A 39 15.60 9.98 23.04
C GLU A 39 15.51 10.16 24.56
N LEU A 40 15.64 9.05 25.29
CA LEU A 40 15.61 9.06 26.75
C LEU A 40 16.83 9.78 27.30
N THR A 41 16.63 10.53 28.38
CA THR A 41 17.69 11.24 29.10
C THR A 41 17.81 10.73 30.53
N VAL A 42 18.86 11.14 31.24
CA VAL A 42 19.08 10.76 32.65
C VAL A 42 17.95 11.24 33.57
N THR A 43 17.24 12.30 33.15
CA THR A 43 16.09 12.88 33.87
C THR A 43 14.75 12.30 33.46
N SER A 44 14.71 11.36 32.51
CA SER A 44 13.45 10.81 32.03
C SER A 44 12.71 10.05 33.12
N THR A 45 11.40 10.29 33.18
CA THR A 45 10.51 9.64 34.14
C THR A 45 10.35 8.16 33.80
N ASP A 46 9.89 7.37 34.77
CA ASP A 46 9.65 5.95 34.52
C ASP A 46 8.51 5.73 33.53
N ASP A 47 7.50 6.60 33.51
CA ASP A 47 6.43 6.58 32.50
C ASP A 47 6.96 6.86 31.09
N GLU A 48 7.86 7.83 30.92
CA GLU A 48 8.51 8.10 29.62
C GLU A 48 9.32 6.88 29.12
N LYS A 49 10.04 6.22 30.03
CA LYS A 49 10.79 4.99 29.70
C LYS A 49 9.86 3.86 29.28
N LEU A 50 8.70 3.71 29.94
CA LEU A 50 7.69 2.71 29.59
C LEU A 50 7.09 2.96 28.21
N VAL A 51 6.70 4.21 27.92
CA VAL A 51 6.19 4.60 26.59
C VAL A 51 7.24 4.36 25.51
N HIS A 52 8.48 4.77 25.76
CA HIS A 52 9.58 4.55 24.81
C HIS A 52 9.82 3.06 24.55
N ALA A 53 9.83 2.21 25.58
CA ALA A 53 9.99 0.77 25.44
C ALA A 53 8.82 0.12 24.66
N ALA A 54 7.57 0.51 24.96
CA ALA A 54 6.39 0.06 24.24
C ALA A 54 6.44 0.45 22.76
N TRP A 55 6.83 1.70 22.47
CA TRP A 55 6.97 2.19 21.11
C TRP A 55 8.06 1.44 20.34
N MET A 56 9.23 1.21 20.94
CA MET A 56 10.32 0.47 20.30
C MET A 56 9.94 -0.99 20.00
N LYS A 57 9.19 -1.63 20.91
CA LYS A 57 8.64 -2.98 20.71
C LYS A 57 7.65 -2.99 19.55
N SER A 58 6.70 -2.05 19.54
CA SER A 58 5.73 -1.87 18.45
C SER A 58 6.44 -1.68 17.10
N ASN A 59 7.42 -0.77 17.03
CA ASN A 59 8.18 -0.47 15.82
C ASN A 59 8.87 -1.71 15.25
N ARG A 60 9.54 -2.48 16.12
CA ARG A 60 10.21 -3.72 15.72
C ARG A 60 9.23 -4.76 15.17
N ILE A 61 8.10 -4.96 15.84
CA ILE A 61 7.10 -5.96 15.43
C ILE A 61 6.46 -5.56 14.09
N CYS A 62 6.04 -4.30 13.95
CA CYS A 62 5.44 -3.80 12.71
C CYS A 62 6.40 -3.93 11.51
N LEU A 63 7.67 -3.55 11.69
CA LEU A 63 8.69 -3.69 10.64
C LEU A 63 8.87 -5.14 10.19
N LEU A 64 8.96 -6.08 11.14
CA LEU A 64 9.11 -7.51 10.84
C LEU A 64 7.87 -8.05 10.11
N SER A 65 6.67 -7.71 10.58
CA SER A 65 5.41 -8.14 9.98
C SER A 65 5.25 -7.62 8.55
N MET A 66 5.53 -6.34 8.31
CA MET A 66 5.51 -5.78 6.95
C MET A 66 6.56 -6.43 6.06
N ARG A 67 7.84 -6.48 6.48
CA ARG A 67 8.91 -7.06 5.64
C ARG A 67 8.68 -8.54 5.34
N ARG A 68 8.12 -9.30 6.27
CA ARG A 68 7.82 -10.74 6.06
C ARG A 68 6.67 -10.94 5.08
N SER A 69 5.72 -10.01 5.04
CA SER A 69 4.53 -10.10 4.20
C SER A 69 4.70 -9.44 2.82
N ILE A 70 5.92 -9.09 2.42
CA ILE A 70 6.22 -8.54 1.09
C ILE A 70 6.98 -9.57 0.28
N LEU A 71 6.60 -9.80 -0.99
CA LEU A 71 7.36 -10.66 -1.89
C LEU A 71 8.78 -10.11 -2.12
N ASP A 72 9.78 -10.99 -2.17
CA ASP A 72 11.19 -10.60 -2.18
C ASP A 72 11.56 -9.62 -3.30
N HIS A 73 11.03 -9.81 -4.51
CA HIS A 73 11.29 -8.92 -5.64
C HIS A 73 10.76 -7.49 -5.41
N LEU A 74 9.73 -7.32 -4.57
CA LEU A 74 9.14 -6.03 -4.21
C LEU A 74 9.87 -5.35 -3.03
N LYS A 75 10.74 -6.06 -2.32
CA LYS A 75 11.56 -5.48 -1.23
C LYS A 75 12.65 -4.55 -1.76
N SER A 76 13.05 -4.72 -3.02
CA SER A 76 14.04 -3.88 -3.67
C SER A 76 13.63 -2.40 -3.58
N GLY A 77 14.55 -1.54 -3.16
CA GLY A 77 14.34 -0.10 -3.03
C GLY A 77 13.42 0.34 -1.87
N LEU A 78 13.08 -0.55 -0.92
CA LEU A 78 12.48 -0.13 0.34
C LEU A 78 13.56 0.34 1.33
N PRO A 79 13.29 1.36 2.15
CA PRO A 79 14.25 1.83 3.15
C PRO A 79 14.59 0.72 4.15
N THR A 80 15.86 0.61 4.54
CA THR A 80 16.33 -0.37 5.55
C THR A 80 16.29 0.22 6.95
N ASP A 81 16.81 1.43 7.11
CA ASP A 81 16.95 2.13 8.38
C ASP A 81 15.84 3.16 8.52
N CYS A 82 14.64 2.69 8.89
CA CYS A 82 13.45 3.51 9.03
C CYS A 82 12.54 2.98 10.13
N THR A 83 11.60 3.82 10.56
CA THR A 83 10.50 3.45 11.44
C THR A 83 9.41 2.68 10.67
N ALA A 84 8.53 2.00 11.40
CA ALA A 84 7.39 1.30 10.83
C ALA A 84 6.48 2.27 10.04
N LYS A 85 6.20 3.45 10.60
CA LYS A 85 5.41 4.50 9.95
C LYS A 85 6.05 4.98 8.63
N GLU A 86 7.36 5.21 8.62
CA GLU A 86 8.10 5.59 7.41
C GLU A 86 8.08 4.48 6.36
N LEU A 87 8.26 3.22 6.76
CA LEU A 87 8.17 2.08 5.83
C LEU A 87 6.76 1.98 5.21
N MET A 88 5.71 2.04 6.02
CA MET A 88 4.33 2.01 5.54
C MET A 88 4.04 3.17 4.58
N THR A 89 4.57 4.36 4.87
CA THR A 89 4.45 5.54 4.01
C THR A 89 5.17 5.33 2.67
N ALA A 90 6.42 4.85 2.70
CA ALA A 90 7.19 4.58 1.47
C ALA A 90 6.51 3.55 0.57
N ILE A 91 5.93 2.50 1.17
CA ILE A 91 5.16 1.49 0.45
C ILE A 91 3.89 2.14 -0.14
N SER A 92 3.14 2.90 0.67
CA SER A 92 1.92 3.59 0.22
C SER A 92 2.19 4.50 -0.99
N GLU A 93 3.25 5.28 -0.96
CA GLU A 93 3.64 6.16 -2.06
C GLU A 93 4.03 5.38 -3.32
N ARG A 94 4.79 4.28 -3.19
CA ARG A 94 5.13 3.42 -4.33
C ARG A 94 3.87 2.91 -5.04
N TYR A 95 2.86 2.49 -4.29
CA TYR A 95 1.62 1.96 -4.88
C TYR A 95 0.68 3.05 -5.39
N ARG A 96 0.72 4.25 -4.81
CA ARG A 96 0.04 5.43 -5.36
C ARG A 96 0.60 5.79 -6.75
N VAL A 97 1.92 5.82 -6.89
CA VAL A 97 2.59 6.09 -8.17
C VAL A 97 2.27 5.00 -9.21
N SER A 98 2.37 3.72 -8.81
CA SER A 98 2.01 2.59 -9.67
C SER A 98 0.55 2.67 -10.15
N SER A 99 -0.39 2.98 -9.25
CA SER A 99 -1.80 3.14 -9.61
C SER A 99 -2.00 4.29 -10.61
N ASN A 100 -1.32 5.43 -10.42
CA ASN A 100 -1.43 6.56 -11.34
C ASN A 100 -0.85 6.24 -12.72
N ALA A 101 0.29 5.52 -12.77
CA ALA A 101 0.88 5.07 -14.04
C ALA A 101 -0.05 4.09 -14.77
N ASN A 102 -0.71 3.18 -14.04
CA ASN A 102 -1.71 2.27 -14.59
C ASN A 102 -2.95 3.00 -15.12
N ILE A 103 -3.45 4.01 -14.39
CA ILE A 103 -4.53 4.87 -14.88
C ILE A 103 -4.12 5.56 -16.18
N GLY A 104 -2.94 6.17 -16.21
CA GLY A 104 -2.42 6.86 -17.39
C GLY A 104 -2.27 5.95 -18.61
N SER A 105 -1.75 4.73 -18.43
CA SER A 105 -1.61 3.76 -19.52
C SER A 105 -2.97 3.25 -20.02
N LEU A 106 -3.92 2.96 -19.13
CA LEU A 106 -5.28 2.56 -19.50
C LEU A 106 -6.00 3.68 -20.27
N LEU A 107 -5.89 4.93 -19.82
CA LEU A 107 -6.46 6.09 -20.53
C LEU A 107 -5.81 6.25 -21.91
N GLN A 108 -4.49 6.16 -22.01
CA GLN A 108 -3.80 6.27 -23.29
C GLN A 108 -4.22 5.18 -24.27
N VAL A 109 -4.37 3.93 -23.80
CA VAL A 109 -4.87 2.84 -24.64
C VAL A 109 -6.29 3.12 -25.09
N LEU A 110 -7.17 3.51 -24.16
CA LEU A 110 -8.58 3.81 -24.45
C LEU A 110 -8.72 4.95 -25.48
N PHE A 111 -8.01 6.06 -25.30
CA PHE A 111 -8.06 7.22 -26.22
C PHE A 111 -7.50 6.91 -27.62
N ASN A 112 -6.48 6.05 -27.70
CA ASN A 112 -5.89 5.68 -28.98
C ASN A 112 -6.61 4.49 -29.65
N MET A 113 -7.59 3.88 -28.97
CA MET A 113 -8.27 2.70 -29.47
C MET A 113 -9.22 3.06 -30.64
N LYS A 114 -8.83 2.71 -31.86
CA LYS A 114 -9.66 2.86 -33.06
C LYS A 114 -10.09 1.50 -33.58
N TYR A 115 -11.30 1.43 -34.13
CA TYR A 115 -11.71 0.25 -34.88
C TYR A 115 -10.90 0.19 -36.18
N ASP A 116 -10.17 -0.91 -36.38
CA ASP A 116 -9.24 -1.12 -37.49
C ASP A 116 -9.88 -1.93 -38.65
N GLY A 117 -11.17 -2.25 -38.54
CA GLY A 117 -11.88 -3.08 -39.51
C GLY A 117 -11.57 -4.58 -39.40
N ASN A 118 -10.72 -4.99 -38.44
CA ASN A 118 -10.34 -6.37 -38.24
C ASN A 118 -11.10 -6.98 -37.06
N GLY A 119 -11.74 -8.14 -37.27
CA GLY A 119 -12.62 -8.77 -36.29
C GLY A 119 -13.99 -8.10 -36.15
N GLY A 120 -14.81 -8.63 -35.24
CA GLY A 120 -16.18 -8.16 -35.04
C GLY A 120 -16.25 -6.83 -34.27
N VAL A 121 -17.20 -5.95 -34.66
CA VAL A 121 -17.52 -4.72 -33.91
C VAL A 121 -17.84 -5.04 -32.43
N ARG A 122 -18.48 -6.19 -32.18
CA ARG A 122 -18.75 -6.68 -30.82
C ARG A 122 -17.46 -6.86 -30.01
N ASP A 123 -16.41 -7.41 -30.61
CA ASP A 123 -15.13 -7.65 -29.92
C ASP A 123 -14.40 -6.33 -29.63
N TYR A 124 -14.53 -5.35 -30.53
CA TYR A 124 -14.06 -3.99 -30.30
C TYR A 124 -14.78 -3.34 -29.10
N ILE A 125 -16.11 -3.41 -29.05
CA ILE A 125 -16.90 -2.85 -27.93
C ILE A 125 -16.54 -3.54 -26.60
N ILE A 126 -16.44 -4.88 -26.59
CA ILE A 126 -16.07 -5.63 -25.38
C ILE A 126 -14.70 -5.18 -24.86
N ARG A 127 -13.71 -5.01 -25.74
CA ARG A 127 -12.40 -4.48 -25.34
C ARG A 127 -12.52 -3.10 -24.75
N MET A 128 -13.27 -2.19 -25.40
CA MET A 128 -13.45 -0.83 -24.90
C MET A 128 -14.07 -0.80 -23.49
N VAL A 129 -15.12 -1.60 -23.27
CA VAL A 129 -15.80 -1.75 -21.97
C VAL A 129 -14.89 -2.34 -20.90
N ASP A 130 -14.00 -3.29 -21.25
CA ASP A 130 -13.01 -3.84 -20.32
C ASP A 130 -12.06 -2.75 -19.77
N TYR A 131 -11.53 -1.89 -20.64
CA TYR A 131 -10.68 -0.76 -20.22
C TYR A 131 -11.43 0.24 -19.34
N GLN A 132 -12.68 0.58 -19.70
CA GLN A 132 -13.53 1.45 -18.88
C GLN A 132 -13.82 0.83 -17.51
N THR A 133 -14.08 -0.48 -17.45
CA THR A 133 -14.34 -1.21 -16.20
C THR A 133 -13.12 -1.20 -15.28
N LYS A 134 -11.92 -1.41 -15.85
CA LYS A 134 -10.64 -1.31 -15.13
C LYS A 134 -10.41 0.10 -14.58
N LEU A 135 -10.73 1.15 -15.35
CA LEU A 135 -10.65 2.54 -14.90
C LEU A 135 -11.64 2.85 -13.77
N LYS A 136 -12.88 2.36 -13.85
CA LYS A 136 -13.87 2.48 -12.77
C LYS A 136 -13.41 1.79 -11.48
N ALA A 137 -12.79 0.62 -11.59
CA ALA A 137 -12.22 -0.08 -10.43
C ALA A 137 -11.10 0.74 -9.73
N LEU A 138 -10.40 1.59 -10.49
CA LEU A 138 -9.40 2.55 -10.00
C LEU A 138 -10.00 3.90 -9.58
N LYS A 139 -11.35 3.99 -9.47
CA LYS A 139 -12.12 5.20 -9.11
C LYS A 139 -11.95 6.36 -10.09
N VAL A 140 -11.72 6.06 -11.37
CA VAL A 140 -11.76 7.05 -12.45
C VAL A 140 -13.16 7.04 -13.04
N ASP A 141 -13.92 8.12 -12.83
CA ASP A 141 -15.19 8.34 -13.54
C ASP A 141 -14.91 8.94 -14.91
N LEU A 142 -15.13 8.13 -15.93
CA LEU A 142 -15.26 8.62 -17.30
C LEU A 142 -16.72 9.00 -17.49
N SER A 143 -17.04 10.29 -17.52
CA SER A 143 -18.39 10.73 -17.87
C SER A 143 -18.68 10.34 -19.32
N ASP A 144 -19.84 9.72 -19.57
CA ASP A 144 -20.32 9.48 -20.92
C ASP A 144 -20.46 10.85 -21.62
N THR A 145 -19.67 11.06 -22.68
CA THR A 145 -19.79 12.20 -23.59
C THR A 145 -20.45 11.73 -24.87
#